data_AF-A0A086ZYW2-F1
#
_entry.id   AF-A0A086ZYW2-F1
#
_cell.length_a   1.000
_cell.length_b   1.000
_cell.length_c   1.000
_cell.angle_alpha   90.00
_cell.angle_beta   90.00
_cell.angle_gamma   90.00
#
_symmetry.space_group_name_H-M   'P 1'
#
loop_
_entity.id
_entity.type
_entity.pdbx_description
1 polymer ?
#
loop_
_entity_poly.entity_id
_entity_poly.type
_entity_poly.pdbx_seq_one_letter_code
_entity_poly.pdbx_strand_id
1 'polypeptide(L)'
;MSCQYCRQSCENDYTLCMHCELRFFHVLYQLAADVQPLHDSLDATLHPGGHAPTRIQTATPPTPLRLDVLDLIDLLDSTAYELLRRLGGTDAHPGTRMRPYEDLASTLRRCASSPQLALLPDAGMYLYQFTRLARQTDVTLDPPEHRREIGPCENCATMLTAGPADQWVTCPVCEREQRVQTVKLRRLERLCFDDSRRGSAAEVARAFTDAGIVVRAATVRKWLERGRLARSPLGVAYCDVYRLVVAGAA
;
A
#
# COMPACT_ATOMS: atom_id res chain seq x y z
N MET A 1 -31.47 -22.46 -3.08
CA MET A 1 -30.16 -22.55 -3.78
C MET A 1 -29.06 -22.00 -2.88
N SER A 2 -27.77 -22.13 -3.22
CA SER A 2 -26.68 -21.51 -2.44
C SER A 2 -26.21 -20.21 -3.09
N CYS A 3 -25.92 -19.18 -2.29
CA CYS A 3 -25.30 -17.93 -2.72
C CYS A 3 -24.01 -18.21 -3.50
N GLN A 4 -23.88 -17.63 -4.69
CA GLN A 4 -22.69 -17.84 -5.52
C GLN A 4 -21.40 -17.29 -4.91
N TYR A 5 -21.52 -16.30 -4.02
CA TYR A 5 -20.38 -15.65 -3.37
C TYR A 5 -20.02 -16.30 -2.03
N CYS A 6 -20.94 -16.31 -1.05
CA CYS A 6 -20.66 -16.77 0.31
C CYS A 6 -21.12 -18.22 0.62
N ARG A 7 -21.76 -18.91 -0.34
CA ARG A 7 -22.28 -20.28 -0.22
C ARG A 7 -23.39 -20.51 0.83
N GLN A 8 -23.88 -19.45 1.49
CA GLN A 8 -25.04 -19.53 2.39
C GLN A 8 -26.34 -19.82 1.62
N SER A 9 -27.41 -20.23 2.31
CA SER A 9 -28.72 -20.45 1.71
C SER A 9 -29.32 -19.15 1.16
N CYS A 10 -29.84 -19.20 -0.07
CA CYS A 10 -30.63 -18.13 -0.69
C CYS A 10 -32.09 -18.56 -0.88
N GLU A 11 -32.96 -17.55 -0.90
CA GLU A 11 -34.33 -17.68 -1.38
C GLU A 11 -34.36 -18.22 -2.81
N ASN A 12 -35.49 -18.79 -3.22
CA ASN A 12 -35.63 -19.36 -4.56
C ASN A 12 -35.49 -18.25 -5.62
N ASP A 13 -34.86 -18.60 -6.75
CA ASP A 13 -34.55 -17.73 -7.90
C ASP A 13 -33.46 -16.66 -7.72
N TYR A 14 -33.00 -16.40 -6.49
CA TYR A 14 -31.87 -15.48 -6.23
C TYR A 14 -30.50 -16.17 -6.33
N THR A 15 -29.56 -15.49 -6.99
CA THR A 15 -28.16 -15.97 -7.13
C THR A 15 -27.25 -15.44 -6.02
N LEU A 16 -27.60 -14.32 -5.39
CA LEU A 16 -26.95 -13.76 -4.20
C LEU A 16 -27.92 -13.74 -3.01
N CYS A 17 -27.40 -13.94 -1.80
CA CYS A 17 -28.19 -13.68 -0.60
C CYS A 17 -28.27 -12.16 -0.34
N MET A 18 -29.25 -11.73 0.45
CA MET A 18 -29.45 -10.31 0.79
C MET A 18 -28.18 -9.61 1.31
N HIS A 19 -27.35 -10.31 2.09
CA HIS A 19 -26.07 -9.76 2.55
C HIS A 19 -25.08 -9.50 1.40
N CYS A 20 -24.98 -10.44 0.45
CA CYS A 20 -24.08 -10.29 -0.70
C CYS A 20 -24.61 -9.28 -1.71
N GLU A 21 -25.93 -9.16 -1.87
CA GLU A 21 -26.56 -8.12 -2.67
C GLU A 21 -26.26 -6.72 -2.11
N LEU A 22 -26.47 -6.51 -0.81
CA LEU A 22 -26.13 -5.23 -0.15
C LEU A 22 -24.63 -4.90 -0.25
N ARG A 23 -23.76 -5.92 -0.11
CA ARG A 23 -22.33 -5.75 -0.34
C ARG A 23 -22.04 -5.33 -1.77
N PHE A 24 -22.70 -5.94 -2.75
CA PHE A 24 -22.51 -5.60 -4.15
C PHE A 24 -22.94 -4.15 -4.44
N PHE A 25 -24.10 -3.75 -3.93
CA PHE A 25 -24.57 -2.37 -3.97
C PHE A 25 -23.53 -1.39 -3.37
N HIS A 26 -23.05 -1.65 -2.16
CA HIS A 26 -22.05 -0.79 -1.52
C HIS A 26 -20.75 -0.68 -2.31
N VAL A 27 -20.21 -1.79 -2.82
CA VAL A 27 -18.97 -1.79 -3.60
C VAL A 27 -19.12 -0.95 -4.87
N LEU A 28 -20.21 -1.11 -5.60
CA LEU A 28 -20.47 -0.31 -6.80
C LEU A 28 -20.65 1.18 -6.49
N TYR A 29 -21.35 1.49 -5.39
CA TYR A 29 -21.58 2.86 -4.96
C TYR A 29 -20.29 3.55 -4.49
N GLN A 30 -19.44 2.84 -3.74
CA GLN A 30 -18.12 3.32 -3.33
C GLN A 30 -17.23 3.59 -4.55
N LEU A 31 -17.11 2.63 -5.46
CA LEU A 31 -16.33 2.81 -6.70
C LEU A 31 -16.81 4.01 -7.51
N ALA A 32 -18.12 4.28 -7.54
CA ALA A 32 -18.67 5.46 -8.22
C ALA A 32 -18.27 6.79 -7.55
N ALA A 33 -18.03 6.80 -6.24
CA ALA A 33 -17.49 7.96 -5.52
C ALA A 33 -15.98 8.13 -5.76
N ASP A 34 -15.27 7.02 -5.95
CA ASP A 34 -13.82 6.96 -6.14
C ASP A 34 -13.35 7.31 -7.56
N VAL A 35 -14.25 7.35 -8.55
CA VAL A 35 -13.92 7.71 -9.95
C VAL A 35 -13.19 9.05 -10.05
N GLN A 36 -13.70 10.10 -9.40
CA GLN A 36 -13.08 11.42 -9.47
C GLN A 36 -11.70 11.44 -8.78
N PRO A 37 -11.54 10.93 -7.53
CA PRO A 37 -10.22 10.74 -6.92
C PRO A 37 -9.23 9.94 -7.78
N LEU A 38 -9.70 8.90 -8.48
CA LEU A 38 -8.85 8.12 -9.39
C LEU A 38 -8.38 8.98 -10.57
N HIS A 39 -9.27 9.74 -11.21
CA HIS A 39 -8.89 10.67 -12.26
C HIS A 39 -7.93 11.76 -11.77
N ASP A 40 -8.15 12.30 -10.58
CA ASP A 40 -7.25 13.27 -9.98
C ASP A 40 -5.85 12.64 -9.76
N SER A 41 -5.80 11.36 -9.39
CA SER A 41 -4.55 10.62 -9.21
C SER A 41 -3.80 10.28 -10.51
N LEU A 42 -4.38 10.53 -11.69
CA LEU A 42 -3.69 10.33 -12.98
C LEU A 42 -2.55 11.34 -13.16
N ASP A 43 -2.68 12.54 -12.60
CA ASP A 43 -1.63 13.55 -12.63
C ASP A 43 -0.47 13.09 -11.75
N ALA A 44 0.63 12.62 -12.36
CA ALA A 44 1.78 12.14 -11.61
C ALA A 44 2.56 13.29 -10.94
N THR A 45 2.10 14.55 -10.96
CA THR A 45 2.58 15.56 -10.00
C THR A 45 1.98 15.36 -8.60
N LEU A 46 0.84 14.68 -8.50
CA LEU A 46 0.23 14.23 -7.26
C LEU A 46 0.85 12.88 -6.87
N HIS A 47 1.80 12.92 -5.95
CA HIS A 47 2.36 11.72 -5.31
C HIS A 47 1.75 11.54 -3.92
N PRO A 48 0.85 10.57 -3.70
CA PRO A 48 0.62 10.03 -2.38
C PRO A 48 1.89 9.26 -1.96
N GLY A 49 2.86 9.96 -1.35
CA GLY A 49 3.99 9.30 -0.66
C GLY A 49 5.42 9.45 -1.22
N GLY A 50 5.66 10.24 -2.27
CA GLY A 50 6.99 10.80 -2.59
C GLY A 50 8.11 9.89 -3.15
N HIS A 51 8.83 10.48 -4.12
CA HIS A 51 10.09 10.10 -4.79
C HIS A 51 10.04 9.05 -5.93
N ALA A 52 10.20 9.53 -7.17
CA ALA A 52 10.68 8.75 -8.32
C ALA A 52 12.06 9.27 -8.80
N PRO A 53 13.04 8.40 -9.11
CA PRO A 53 14.35 8.79 -9.61
C PRO A 53 14.48 8.74 -11.15
N THR A 54 15.37 9.60 -11.66
CA THR A 54 15.97 9.68 -13.02
C THR A 54 15.06 10.08 -14.20
N ARG A 55 15.32 11.28 -14.75
CA ARG A 55 14.62 11.90 -15.88
C ARG A 55 15.53 11.91 -17.13
N ILE A 56 15.01 11.46 -18.27
CA ILE A 56 15.56 11.77 -19.61
C ILE A 56 15.00 13.14 -20.02
N GLN A 57 15.86 14.07 -20.46
CA GLN A 57 15.43 15.42 -20.84
C GLN A 57 14.84 15.45 -22.25
N THR A 58 13.52 15.67 -22.36
CA THR A 58 12.85 16.14 -23.57
C THR A 58 12.57 17.64 -23.49
N ALA A 59 12.53 18.35 -24.62
CA ALA A 59 12.34 19.81 -24.70
C ALA A 59 10.97 20.29 -24.19
N THR A 60 10.00 19.38 -24.12
CA THR A 60 8.75 19.54 -23.37
C THR A 60 8.55 18.24 -22.60
N PRO A 61 8.45 18.25 -21.27
CA PRO A 61 8.14 17.04 -20.54
C PRO A 61 6.76 16.55 -20.96
N PRO A 62 6.60 15.27 -21.36
CA PRO A 62 5.26 14.69 -21.37
C PRO A 62 4.68 14.85 -19.97
N THR A 63 3.41 15.25 -19.87
CA THR A 63 2.68 15.25 -18.61
C THR A 63 2.83 13.86 -18.02
N PRO A 64 3.46 13.71 -16.85
CA PRO A 64 3.74 12.39 -16.32
C PRO A 64 2.37 11.81 -15.92
N LEU A 65 1.93 10.78 -16.64
CA LEU A 65 0.64 10.12 -16.46
C LEU A 65 0.87 8.79 -15.74
N ARG A 66 0.11 8.52 -14.68
CA ARG A 66 0.14 7.23 -13.98
C ARG A 66 -0.58 6.16 -14.82
N LEU A 67 0.16 5.43 -15.64
CA LEU A 67 -0.38 4.40 -16.52
C LEU A 67 -1.10 3.27 -15.76
N ASP A 68 -0.61 2.93 -14.56
CA ASP A 68 -1.25 1.96 -13.65
C ASP A 68 -2.66 2.38 -13.24
N VAL A 69 -2.87 3.67 -13.01
CA VAL A 69 -4.17 4.26 -12.66
C VAL A 69 -5.08 4.29 -13.89
N LEU A 70 -4.53 4.65 -15.06
CA LEU A 70 -5.29 4.66 -16.31
C LEU A 70 -5.82 3.25 -16.64
N ASP A 71 -4.96 2.24 -16.56
CA ASP A 71 -5.34 0.84 -16.79
C ASP A 71 -6.43 0.38 -15.82
N LEU A 72 -6.38 0.84 -14.55
CA LEU A 72 -7.42 0.54 -13.56
C LEU A 72 -8.76 1.20 -13.91
N ILE A 73 -8.74 2.46 -14.36
CA ILE A 73 -9.94 3.18 -14.82
C ILE A 73 -10.54 2.47 -16.04
N ASP A 74 -9.74 2.11 -17.04
CA ASP A 74 -10.19 1.41 -18.25
C ASP A 74 -10.80 0.04 -17.92
N LEU A 75 -10.19 -0.69 -16.98
CA LEU A 75 -10.72 -1.98 -16.52
C LEU A 75 -12.03 -1.82 -15.74
N LEU A 76 -12.13 -0.79 -14.88
CA LEU A 76 -13.38 -0.45 -14.20
C LEU A 76 -14.48 -0.11 -15.19
N ASP A 77 -14.16 0.69 -16.21
CA ASP A 77 -15.10 1.21 -17.19
C ASP A 77 -15.67 0.09 -18.08
N SER A 78 -14.78 -0.72 -18.65
CA SER A 78 -15.17 -1.90 -19.43
C SER A 78 -16.00 -2.90 -18.62
N THR A 79 -15.63 -3.17 -17.36
CA THR A 79 -16.37 -4.10 -16.48
C THR A 79 -17.74 -3.53 -16.09
N ALA A 80 -17.82 -2.23 -15.78
CA ALA A 80 -19.08 -1.55 -15.44
C ALA A 80 -20.05 -1.52 -16.62
N TYR A 81 -19.55 -1.25 -17.82
CA TYR A 81 -20.34 -1.26 -19.04
C TYR A 81 -20.82 -2.67 -19.41
N GLU A 82 -19.97 -3.69 -19.21
CA GLU A 82 -20.39 -5.09 -19.36
C GLU A 82 -21.52 -5.45 -18.40
N LEU A 83 -21.38 -5.15 -17.11
CA LEU A 83 -22.42 -5.38 -16.11
C LEU A 83 -23.71 -4.63 -16.47
N LEU A 84 -23.61 -3.36 -16.89
CA LEU A 84 -24.78 -2.58 -17.29
C LEU A 84 -25.52 -3.24 -18.46
N ARG A 85 -24.82 -3.77 -19.46
CA ARG A 85 -25.43 -4.51 -20.58
C ARG A 85 -26.09 -5.81 -20.12
N ARG A 86 -25.51 -6.50 -19.15
CA ARG A 86 -26.11 -7.72 -18.59
C ARG A 86 -27.38 -7.42 -17.80
N LEU A 87 -27.41 -6.31 -17.05
CA LEU A 87 -28.57 -5.85 -16.28
C LEU A 87 -29.66 -5.21 -17.15
N GLY A 88 -29.29 -4.53 -18.23
CA GLY A 88 -30.22 -3.89 -19.16
C GLY A 88 -30.79 -4.84 -20.21
N GLY A 89 -30.27 -6.08 -20.29
CA GLY A 89 -30.49 -6.98 -21.42
C GLY A 89 -29.60 -6.63 -22.61
N THR A 90 -29.13 -7.67 -23.32
CA THR A 90 -28.44 -7.48 -24.60
C THR A 90 -29.47 -7.29 -25.71
N ASP A 91 -29.79 -6.04 -26.05
CA ASP A 91 -30.48 -5.74 -27.30
C ASP A 91 -29.50 -5.89 -28.47
N ALA A 92 -29.21 -7.14 -28.85
CA ALA A 92 -28.38 -7.48 -29.99
C ALA A 92 -29.07 -7.25 -31.35
N HIS A 93 -30.21 -6.54 -31.37
CA HIS A 93 -30.94 -6.25 -32.60
C HIS A 93 -30.18 -5.21 -33.43
N PRO A 94 -29.87 -5.51 -34.71
CA PRO A 94 -29.26 -4.54 -35.61
C PRO A 94 -30.25 -3.40 -35.87
N GLY A 95 -30.06 -2.27 -35.19
CA GLY A 95 -30.93 -1.08 -35.30
C GLY A 95 -31.35 -0.48 -33.96
N THR A 96 -31.19 -1.19 -32.85
CA THR A 96 -31.37 -0.59 -31.52
C THR A 96 -30.24 0.41 -31.31
N ARG A 97 -30.57 1.70 -31.12
CA ARG A 97 -29.56 2.71 -30.79
C ARG A 97 -28.91 2.28 -29.48
N MET A 98 -27.61 1.97 -29.51
CA MET A 98 -26.83 1.81 -28.29
C MET A 98 -27.08 3.04 -27.43
N ARG A 99 -27.43 2.81 -26.17
CA ARG A 99 -27.60 3.90 -25.22
C ARG A 99 -26.27 4.69 -25.19
N PRO A 100 -26.31 6.04 -25.26
CA PRO A 100 -25.08 6.83 -25.25
C PRO A 100 -24.22 6.44 -24.05
N TYR A 101 -22.90 6.45 -24.27
CA TYR A 101 -21.93 6.19 -23.22
C TYR A 101 -22.17 7.19 -22.09
N GLU A 102 -22.59 6.69 -20.93
CA GLU A 102 -22.65 7.50 -19.72
C GLU A 102 -21.28 7.48 -19.06
N ASP A 103 -20.93 8.56 -18.37
CA ASP A 103 -19.74 8.62 -17.53
C ASP A 103 -19.69 7.44 -16.53
N LEU A 104 -18.50 6.95 -16.23
CA LEU A 104 -18.24 5.76 -15.44
C LEU A 104 -18.95 5.80 -14.08
N ALA A 105 -18.90 6.93 -13.37
CA ALA A 105 -19.55 7.08 -12.08
C ALA A 105 -21.08 6.91 -12.19
N SER A 106 -21.68 7.41 -13.27
CA SER A 106 -23.12 7.28 -13.53
C SER A 106 -23.49 5.84 -13.88
N THR A 107 -22.65 5.16 -14.69
CA THR A 107 -22.80 3.74 -15.04
C THR A 107 -22.78 2.87 -13.79
N LEU A 108 -21.81 3.07 -12.89
CA LEU A 108 -21.70 2.31 -11.63
C LEU A 108 -22.91 2.53 -10.72
N ARG A 109 -23.37 3.78 -10.54
CA ARG A 109 -24.57 4.08 -9.73
C ARG A 109 -25.83 3.44 -10.30
N ARG A 110 -25.95 3.39 -11.63
CA ARG A 110 -27.07 2.69 -12.28
C ARG A 110 -27.01 1.19 -12.08
N CYS A 111 -25.83 0.57 -12.21
CA CYS A 111 -25.67 -0.86 -11.91
C CYS A 111 -26.06 -1.15 -10.45
N ALA A 112 -25.59 -0.33 -9.51
CA ALA A 112 -25.91 -0.47 -8.09
C ALA A 112 -27.41 -0.41 -7.82
N SER A 113 -28.13 0.49 -8.50
CA SER A 113 -29.57 0.70 -8.32
C SER A 113 -30.46 -0.29 -9.10
N SER A 114 -29.88 -1.26 -9.81
CA SER A 114 -30.65 -2.23 -10.58
C SER A 114 -31.33 -3.26 -9.68
N PRO A 115 -32.66 -3.46 -9.78
CA PRO A 115 -33.37 -4.48 -9.01
C PRO A 115 -33.00 -5.91 -9.44
N GLN A 116 -32.27 -6.08 -10.54
CA GLN A 116 -31.88 -7.38 -11.08
C GLN A 116 -30.49 -7.84 -10.62
N LEU A 117 -29.81 -7.05 -9.78
CA LEU A 117 -28.41 -7.29 -9.41
C LEU A 117 -28.20 -8.67 -8.75
N ALA A 118 -29.12 -9.10 -7.87
CA ALA A 118 -29.08 -10.40 -7.20
C ALA A 118 -29.75 -11.55 -7.96
N LEU A 119 -30.32 -11.27 -9.14
CA LEU A 119 -30.97 -12.25 -10.01
C LEU A 119 -30.08 -12.66 -11.20
N LEU A 120 -28.99 -11.91 -11.45
CA LEU A 120 -28.11 -12.18 -12.56
C LEU A 120 -27.44 -13.56 -12.41
N PRO A 121 -27.42 -14.42 -13.46
CA PRO A 121 -26.82 -15.75 -13.39
C PRO A 121 -25.34 -15.75 -12.96
N ASP A 122 -24.61 -14.69 -13.26
CA ASP A 122 -23.17 -14.56 -12.97
C ASP A 122 -22.89 -13.53 -11.86
N ALA A 123 -23.88 -13.19 -11.03
CA ALA A 123 -23.78 -12.14 -10.02
C ALA A 123 -22.60 -12.35 -9.05
N GLY A 124 -22.31 -13.60 -8.68
CA GLY A 124 -21.16 -13.92 -7.82
C GLY A 124 -19.81 -13.59 -8.45
N MET A 125 -19.68 -13.75 -9.77
CA MET A 125 -18.46 -13.42 -10.52
C MET A 125 -18.25 -11.90 -10.56
N TYR A 126 -19.29 -11.12 -10.88
CA TYR A 126 -19.18 -9.66 -10.89
C TYR A 126 -18.91 -9.11 -9.50
N LEU A 127 -19.59 -9.60 -8.45
CA LEU A 127 -19.30 -9.20 -7.07
C LEU A 127 -17.84 -9.45 -6.70
N TYR A 128 -17.28 -10.61 -7.07
CA TYR A 128 -15.87 -10.90 -6.86
C TYR A 128 -14.96 -9.91 -7.61
N GLN A 129 -15.23 -9.67 -8.90
CA GLN A 129 -14.45 -8.77 -9.73
C GLN A 129 -14.48 -7.33 -9.21
N PHE A 130 -15.66 -6.79 -8.90
CA PHE A 130 -15.79 -5.43 -8.35
C PHE A 130 -15.19 -5.30 -6.96
N THR A 131 -15.28 -6.33 -6.10
CA THR A 131 -14.58 -6.33 -4.81
C THR A 131 -13.07 -6.28 -5.00
N ARG A 132 -12.54 -6.99 -6.00
CA ARG A 132 -11.11 -6.96 -6.34
C ARG A 132 -10.69 -5.58 -6.84
N LEU A 133 -11.47 -4.98 -7.72
CA LEU A 133 -11.23 -3.64 -8.27
C LEU A 133 -11.30 -2.57 -7.17
N ALA A 134 -12.30 -2.62 -6.29
CA ALA A 134 -12.41 -1.72 -5.14
C ALA A 134 -11.16 -1.78 -4.25
N ARG A 135 -10.65 -2.98 -3.94
CA ARG A 135 -9.40 -3.11 -3.18
C ARG A 135 -8.19 -2.52 -3.93
N GLN A 136 -8.13 -2.62 -5.25
CA GLN A 136 -7.05 -2.00 -6.04
C GLN A 136 -7.18 -0.47 -6.04
N THR A 137 -8.41 0.04 -6.14
CA THR A 137 -8.73 1.46 -5.99
C THR A 137 -8.31 1.98 -4.62
N ASP A 138 -8.67 1.27 -3.54
CA ASP A 138 -8.29 1.64 -2.17
C ASP A 138 -6.77 1.76 -2.04
N VAL A 139 -6.01 0.76 -2.49
CA VAL A 139 -4.53 0.79 -2.44
C VAL A 139 -3.94 1.91 -3.31
N THR A 140 -4.63 2.30 -4.39
CA THR A 140 -4.18 3.35 -5.30
C THR A 140 -4.41 4.74 -4.72
N LEU A 141 -5.56 4.96 -4.08
CA LEU A 141 -5.96 6.23 -3.50
C LEU A 141 -5.39 6.45 -2.10
N ASP A 142 -5.35 5.39 -1.29
CA ASP A 142 -4.84 5.36 0.07
C ASP A 142 -3.84 4.20 0.23
N PRO A 143 -2.61 4.35 -0.31
CA PRO A 143 -1.60 3.31 -0.21
C PRO A 143 -1.26 3.05 1.26
N PRO A 144 -1.21 1.77 1.69
CA PRO A 144 -0.91 1.45 3.08
C PRO A 144 0.44 2.04 3.47
N GLU A 145 0.49 2.67 4.65
CA GLU A 145 1.73 3.27 5.16
C GLU A 145 2.84 2.22 5.18
N HIS A 146 4.00 2.55 4.60
CA HIS A 146 5.14 1.65 4.56
C HIS A 146 5.70 1.44 5.97
N ARG A 147 5.19 0.43 6.66
CA ARG A 147 5.67 0.02 7.98
C ARG A 147 6.99 -0.73 7.84
N ARG A 148 8.03 -0.23 8.51
CA ARG A 148 9.38 -0.82 8.50
C ARG A 148 9.67 -1.51 9.83
N GLU A 149 10.47 -2.56 9.79
CA GLU A 149 10.96 -3.20 11.02
C GLU A 149 11.82 -2.23 11.83
N ILE A 150 11.36 -1.92 13.03
CA ILE A 150 12.08 -1.03 13.94
C ILE A 150 12.97 -1.80 14.91
N GLY A 151 12.58 -3.02 15.28
CA GLY A 151 13.30 -3.87 16.22
C GLY A 151 12.37 -4.76 17.05
N PRO A 152 12.95 -5.64 17.90
CA PRO A 152 12.17 -6.55 18.74
C PRO A 152 11.52 -5.82 19.92
N CYS A 153 10.32 -6.26 20.30
CA CYS A 153 9.63 -5.86 21.53
C CYS A 153 10.52 -6.11 22.74
N GLU A 154 10.55 -5.18 23.70
CA GLU A 154 11.38 -5.32 24.90
C GLU A 154 10.93 -6.47 25.81
N ASN A 155 9.65 -6.84 25.76
CA ASN A 155 9.07 -7.85 26.65
C ASN A 155 9.14 -9.26 26.05
N CYS A 156 8.60 -9.45 24.85
CA CYS A 156 8.46 -10.79 24.24
C CYS A 156 9.36 -11.01 23.01
N ALA A 157 10.25 -10.06 22.69
CA ALA A 157 11.16 -10.10 21.55
C ALA A 157 10.51 -10.19 20.14
N THR A 158 9.19 -10.13 20.01
CA THR A 158 8.48 -10.07 18.72
C THR A 158 8.97 -8.90 17.87
N MET A 159 9.30 -9.11 16.61
CA MET A 159 9.71 -8.04 15.69
C MET A 159 8.55 -7.04 15.50
N LEU A 160 8.80 -5.76 15.81
CA LEU A 160 7.83 -4.69 15.66
C LEU A 160 8.07 -3.91 14.37
N THR A 161 6.98 -3.47 13.76
CA THR A 161 6.99 -2.59 12.59
C THR A 161 6.27 -1.29 12.91
N ALA A 162 6.76 -0.19 12.34
CA ALA A 162 6.16 1.13 12.50
C ALA A 162 6.33 1.95 11.22
N GLY A 163 5.37 2.84 10.94
CA GLY A 163 5.46 3.84 9.90
C GLY A 163 6.49 4.92 10.20
N PRO A 164 6.86 5.77 9.22
CA PRO A 164 7.76 6.91 9.44
C PRO A 164 7.21 7.95 10.44
N ALA A 165 5.88 8.09 10.54
CA ALA A 165 5.23 9.06 11.43
C ALA A 165 4.87 8.49 12.82
N ASP A 166 4.92 7.16 12.98
CA ASP A 166 4.55 6.49 14.23
C ASP A 166 5.52 6.82 15.38
N GLN A 167 4.99 7.40 16.45
CA GLN A 167 5.76 7.66 17.68
C GLN A 167 5.66 6.50 18.69
N TRP A 168 4.56 5.76 18.63
CA TRP A 168 4.22 4.65 19.51
C TRP A 168 3.86 3.42 18.70
N VAL A 169 4.12 2.24 19.26
CA VAL A 169 3.76 0.96 18.67
C VAL A 169 3.24 0.03 19.76
N THR A 170 2.16 -0.69 19.44
CA THR A 170 1.59 -1.72 20.31
C THR A 170 2.07 -3.08 19.85
N CYS A 171 2.65 -3.86 20.76
CA CYS A 171 3.08 -5.21 20.42
C CYS A 171 1.86 -6.11 20.15
N PRO A 172 1.78 -6.83 19.02
CA PRO A 172 0.61 -7.66 18.70
C PRO A 172 0.52 -8.95 19.54
N VAL A 173 1.56 -9.28 20.32
CA VAL A 173 1.62 -10.53 21.10
C VAL A 173 1.39 -10.28 22.59
N CYS A 174 2.04 -9.27 23.17
CA CYS A 174 1.91 -8.95 24.60
C CYS A 174 1.17 -7.64 24.88
N GLU A 175 0.62 -7.00 23.84
CA GLU A 175 -0.18 -5.76 23.92
C GLU A 175 0.51 -4.56 24.56
N ARG A 176 1.81 -4.67 24.84
CA ARG A 176 2.59 -3.59 25.45
C ARG A 176 2.82 -2.45 24.46
N GLU A 177 2.35 -1.28 24.82
CA GLU A 177 2.69 -0.02 24.14
C GLU A 177 4.12 0.42 24.47
N GLN A 178 4.87 0.75 23.43
CA GLN A 178 6.26 1.17 23.52
C GLN A 178 6.51 2.34 22.57
N ARG A 179 7.40 3.25 22.96
CA ARG A 179 7.86 4.30 22.04
C ARG A 179 8.74 3.68 20.96
N VAL A 180 8.49 4.05 19.71
CA VAL A 180 9.27 3.58 18.55
C VAL A 180 10.76 3.89 18.73
N GLN A 181 11.08 5.08 19.23
CA GLN A 181 12.47 5.49 19.51
C GLN A 181 13.15 4.60 20.55
N THR A 182 12.44 4.20 21.60
CA THR A 182 12.97 3.30 22.63
C THR A 182 13.34 1.95 22.04
N VAL A 183 12.47 1.37 21.20
CA VAL A 183 12.74 0.08 20.52
C VAL A 183 13.97 0.17 19.61
N LYS A 184 14.09 1.26 18.84
CA LYS A 184 15.25 1.48 17.95
C LYS A 184 16.55 1.68 18.74
N LEU A 185 16.53 2.44 19.83
CA LEU A 185 17.68 2.62 20.72
C LEU A 185 18.11 1.29 21.35
N ARG A 186 17.17 0.49 21.86
CA ARG A 186 17.48 -0.86 22.40
C ARG A 186 18.08 -1.78 21.36
N ARG A 187 17.60 -1.73 20.11
CA ARG A 187 18.20 -2.48 19.00
C ARG A 187 19.64 -2.05 18.77
N LEU A 188 19.91 -0.74 18.77
CA LEU A 188 21.26 -0.21 18.63
C LEU A 188 22.16 -0.60 19.81
N GLU A 189 21.68 -0.50 21.05
CA GLU A 189 22.42 -0.94 22.25
C GLU A 189 22.87 -2.40 22.12
N ARG A 190 21.98 -3.30 21.70
CA ARG A 190 22.33 -4.72 21.47
C ARG A 190 23.41 -4.89 20.40
N LEU A 191 23.35 -4.12 19.31
CA LEU A 191 24.38 -4.15 18.26
C LEU A 191 25.73 -3.60 18.76
N CYS A 192 25.71 -2.56 19.60
CA CYS A 192 26.91 -1.93 20.13
C CYS A 192 27.55 -2.71 21.29
N PHE A 193 26.79 -3.54 22.01
CA PHE A 193 27.30 -4.36 23.12
C PHE A 193 27.87 -5.70 22.65
N ASP A 194 27.49 -6.17 21.46
CA ASP A 194 28.03 -7.39 20.84
C ASP A 194 29.26 -7.04 19.97
N ASP A 195 30.46 -7.24 20.52
CA ASP A 195 31.75 -6.96 19.85
C ASP A 195 31.97 -7.74 18.54
N SER A 196 31.16 -8.78 18.28
CA SER A 196 31.20 -9.54 17.04
C SER A 196 30.42 -8.89 15.89
N ARG A 197 29.49 -7.97 16.20
CA ARG A 197 28.62 -7.36 15.18
C ARG A 197 29.39 -6.35 14.36
N ARG A 198 29.40 -6.60 13.05
CA ARG A 198 30.07 -5.76 12.06
C ARG A 198 29.14 -5.48 10.89
N GLY A 199 29.30 -4.32 10.28
CA GLY A 199 28.54 -3.91 9.10
C GLY A 199 29.33 -2.97 8.22
N SER A 200 28.82 -2.71 7.03
CA SER A 200 29.36 -1.66 6.17
C SER A 200 29.21 -0.28 6.82
N ALA A 201 30.03 0.68 6.40
CA ALA A 201 29.92 2.06 6.89
C ALA A 201 28.51 2.67 6.66
N ALA A 202 27.78 2.21 5.63
CA ALA A 202 26.42 2.64 5.34
C ALA A 202 25.40 2.02 6.31
N GLU A 203 25.50 0.72 6.57
CA GLU A 203 24.62 0.01 7.51
C GLU A 203 24.80 0.50 8.95
N VAL A 204 26.06 0.72 9.36
CA VAL A 204 26.36 1.26 10.69
C VAL A 204 25.79 2.68 10.82
N ALA A 205 26.11 3.58 9.88
CA ALA A 205 25.56 4.94 9.88
C ALA A 205 24.02 4.97 9.91
N ARG A 206 23.38 4.08 9.15
CA ARG A 206 21.91 3.95 9.12
C ARG A 206 21.36 3.52 10.47
N ALA A 207 21.93 2.50 11.11
CA ALA A 207 21.45 2.02 12.41
C ALA A 207 21.54 3.09 13.51
N PHE A 208 22.61 3.89 13.52
CA PHE A 208 22.75 5.03 14.44
C PHE A 208 21.72 6.12 14.13
N THR A 209 21.56 6.48 12.86
CA THR A 209 20.61 7.52 12.42
C THR A 209 19.16 7.11 12.70
N ASP A 210 18.81 5.85 12.48
CA ASP A 210 17.47 5.31 12.77
C ASP A 210 17.14 5.41 14.27
N ALA A 211 18.15 5.27 15.14
CA ALA A 211 18.03 5.44 16.59
C ALA A 211 18.16 6.91 17.07
N GLY A 212 18.21 7.87 16.15
CA GLY A 212 18.27 9.30 16.47
C GLY A 212 19.69 9.87 16.69
N ILE A 213 20.74 9.08 16.45
CA ILE A 213 22.14 9.51 16.57
C ILE A 213 22.68 9.81 15.17
N VAL A 214 22.88 11.09 14.85
CA VAL A 214 23.27 11.51 13.50
C VAL A 214 24.72 11.10 13.20
N VAL A 215 24.90 10.04 12.42
CA VAL A 215 26.19 9.58 11.93
C VAL A 215 26.10 9.37 10.42
N ARG A 216 26.92 10.08 9.63
CA ARG A 216 26.96 9.90 8.18
C ARG A 216 27.93 8.79 7.80
N ALA A 217 27.59 8.01 6.78
CA ALA A 217 28.49 6.97 6.25
C ALA A 217 29.86 7.54 5.82
N ALA A 218 29.89 8.78 5.30
CA ALA A 218 31.12 9.49 4.97
C ALA A 218 32.00 9.77 6.20
N THR A 219 31.41 10.06 7.36
CA THR A 219 32.13 10.25 8.62
C THR A 219 32.81 8.94 9.06
N VAL A 220 32.08 7.82 8.99
CA VAL A 220 32.63 6.50 9.30
C VAL A 220 33.78 6.12 8.36
N ARG A 221 33.65 6.40 7.05
CA ARG A 221 34.75 6.20 6.09
C ARG A 221 35.98 7.05 6.40
N LYS A 222 35.80 8.33 6.74
CA LYS A 222 36.90 9.20 7.16
C LYS A 222 37.60 8.70 8.43
N TRP A 223 36.86 8.12 9.38
CA TRP A 223 37.47 7.51 10.56
C TRP A 223 38.30 6.27 10.22
N LEU A 224 37.87 5.46 9.26
CA LEU A 224 38.66 4.35 8.73
C LEU A 224 39.93 4.84 8.04
N GLU A 225 39.82 5.85 7.16
CA GLU A 225 40.97 6.45 6.46
C GLU A 225 42.01 7.03 7.43
N ARG A 226 41.53 7.63 8.53
CA ARG A 226 42.37 8.22 9.59
C ARG A 226 42.88 7.19 10.60
N GLY A 227 42.59 5.90 10.42
CA GLY A 227 43.02 4.83 11.34
C GLY A 227 42.37 4.87 12.73
N ARG A 228 41.27 5.61 12.91
CA ARG A 228 40.51 5.65 14.18
C ARG A 228 39.60 4.45 14.37
N LEU A 229 39.30 3.72 13.29
CA LEU A 229 38.53 2.48 13.28
C LEU A 229 39.34 1.38 12.59
N ALA A 230 39.26 0.16 13.11
CA ALA A 230 39.84 -0.99 12.46
C ALA A 230 38.95 -1.46 11.30
N ARG A 231 39.55 -1.70 10.13
CA ARG A 231 38.86 -2.30 8.99
C ARG A 231 38.98 -3.82 9.08
N SER A 232 37.85 -4.53 9.16
CA SER A 232 37.82 -5.98 9.01
C SER A 232 37.21 -6.39 7.66
N PRO A 233 37.42 -7.63 7.20
CA PRO A 233 36.74 -8.18 6.02
C PRO A 233 35.21 -8.16 6.14
N LEU A 234 34.70 -8.29 7.37
CA LEU A 234 33.27 -8.28 7.71
C LEU A 234 32.73 -6.86 7.95
N GLY A 235 33.55 -5.82 7.76
CA GLY A 235 33.17 -4.42 7.96
C GLY A 235 33.65 -3.84 9.28
N VAL A 236 32.96 -2.80 9.73
CA VAL A 236 33.26 -1.97 10.91
C VAL A 236 32.44 -2.48 12.09
N ALA A 237 33.07 -2.60 13.26
CA ALA A 237 32.34 -2.97 14.48
C ALA A 237 31.45 -1.82 14.97
N TYR A 238 30.22 -2.14 15.38
CA TYR A 238 29.27 -1.16 15.91
C TYR A 238 29.78 -0.54 17.22
N CYS A 239 30.43 -1.33 18.08
CA CYS A 239 30.98 -0.89 19.35
C CYS A 239 32.07 0.20 19.19
N ASP A 240 32.96 0.07 18.20
CA ASP A 240 34.03 1.05 17.96
C ASP A 240 33.48 2.39 17.47
N VAL A 241 32.46 2.35 16.61
CA VAL A 241 31.75 3.57 16.18
C VAL A 241 31.05 4.23 17.35
N TYR A 242 30.38 3.45 18.21
CA TYR A 242 29.74 3.97 19.42
C TYR A 242 30.74 4.68 20.34
N ARG A 243 31.91 4.06 20.60
CA ARG A 243 32.97 4.67 21.42
C ARG A 243 33.44 6.02 20.86
N LEU A 244 33.59 6.14 19.54
CA LEU A 244 33.98 7.41 18.91
C LEU A 244 32.87 8.47 19.03
N VAL A 245 31.61 8.09 18.85
CA VAL A 245 30.48 9.01 18.98
C VAL A 245 30.37 9.54 20.41
N VAL A 246 30.44 8.67 21.42
CA VAL A 246 30.38 9.06 22.83
C VAL A 246 31.59 9.92 23.23
N ALA A 247 32.78 9.65 22.68
CA ALA A 247 33.98 10.45 22.90
C ALA A 247 33.94 11.85 22.24
N GLY A 248 32.81 12.27 21.65
CA GLY A 248 32.66 13.60 21.04
C GLY A 248 33.40 13.76 19.71
N ALA A 249 33.70 12.67 19.01
CA ALA A 249 34.42 12.69 17.74
C ALA A 249 33.53 12.92 16.50
N ALA A 250 32.21 12.99 16.71
CA ALA A 250 31.15 13.01 15.68
C ALA A 250 30.96 14.40 15.06
#